data_AF-A0AAW5HQQ3-F1
#
_entry.id   AF-A0AAW5HQQ3-F1
#
_cell.length_a   1.000
_cell.length_b   1.000
_cell.length_c   1.000
_cell.angle_alpha   90.00
_cell.angle_beta   90.00
_cell.angle_gamma   90.00
#
_symmetry.space_group_name_H-M   'P 1'
#
loop_
_entity.id
_entity.type
_entity.pdbx_description
1 polymer ?
#
loop_
_entity_poly.entity_id
_entity_poly.type
_entity_poly.pdbx_seq_one_letter_code
_entity_poly.pdbx_strand_id
1 'polypeptide(L)'
;MKTDTTLRITRQQYRQFAEQAKQNGMGLTLATFTELGVWGEYSCWAQPIALGVSTDQLMCDERITIKLSTSVNAGTFRGALRPEIDWSALDDSEIYPFIVSHEIGHHVDNFAHWDVILMPDLELRDRCSSVLYGVNEMLADRYAWEQIRPGEPLPLSEEGKRMQEAMAGNLELLSKHHPRTRRAPRALPGGQYASVPTAMLRTSELAAFVGPKVSPALIDRIGGPRRARRQDSRMRAR
;
A
#
# COMPACT_ATOMS: atom_id res chain seq x y z
N MET A 1 11.82 -19.70 -4.15
CA MET A 1 11.25 -20.43 -5.33
C MET A 1 10.29 -19.50 -6.05
N LYS A 2 10.37 -19.45 -7.38
CA LYS A 2 9.49 -18.65 -8.25
C LYS A 2 8.46 -19.55 -8.90
N THR A 3 7.19 -19.15 -8.84
CA THR A 3 6.10 -19.80 -9.56
C THR A 3 5.21 -18.76 -10.22
N ASP A 4 4.40 -19.17 -11.20
CA ASP A 4 3.35 -18.32 -11.79
C ASP A 4 1.99 -18.48 -11.09
N THR A 5 2.01 -19.00 -9.86
CA THR A 5 0.78 -19.27 -9.10
C THR A 5 0.18 -17.98 -8.53
N THR A 6 -1.09 -18.07 -8.13
CA THR A 6 -1.74 -17.00 -7.36
C THR A 6 -1.40 -17.15 -5.89
N LEU A 7 -0.59 -16.22 -5.38
CA LEU A 7 -0.28 -16.10 -3.97
C LEU A 7 -1.49 -15.50 -3.24
N ARG A 8 -1.73 -15.95 -2.01
CA ARG A 8 -2.78 -15.43 -1.14
C ARG A 8 -2.18 -15.02 0.19
N ILE A 9 -2.54 -13.84 0.66
CA ILE A 9 -2.08 -13.37 1.96
C ILE A 9 -2.64 -14.25 3.08
N THR A 10 -1.76 -14.68 3.97
CA THR A 10 -2.15 -15.40 5.18
C THR A 10 -2.45 -14.42 6.33
N ARG A 11 -3.17 -14.91 7.35
CA ARG A 11 -3.41 -14.12 8.57
C ARG A 11 -2.12 -13.77 9.30
N GLN A 12 -1.12 -14.66 9.26
CA GLN A 12 0.18 -14.41 9.87
C GLN A 12 0.93 -13.28 9.14
N GLN A 13 1.00 -13.34 7.82
CA GLN A 13 1.60 -12.29 7.00
C GLN A 13 0.92 -10.94 7.22
N TYR A 14 -0.42 -10.90 7.21
CA TYR A 14 -1.16 -9.67 7.50
C TYR A 14 -0.74 -9.06 8.85
N ARG A 15 -0.68 -9.86 9.91
CA ARG A 15 -0.31 -9.36 11.25
C ARG A 15 1.11 -8.81 11.28
N GLN A 16 2.04 -9.49 10.63
CA GLN A 16 3.43 -9.02 10.51
C GLN A 16 3.50 -7.69 9.75
N PHE A 17 2.85 -7.60 8.59
CA PHE A 17 2.83 -6.38 7.78
C PHE A 17 2.08 -5.24 8.45
N ALA A 18 1.04 -5.52 9.23
CA ALA A 18 0.32 -4.51 10.00
C ALA A 18 1.23 -3.88 11.06
N GLU A 19 2.10 -4.65 11.73
CA GLU A 19 3.09 -4.08 12.65
C GLU A 19 4.15 -3.24 11.92
N GLN A 20 4.61 -3.67 10.74
CA GLN A 20 5.52 -2.87 9.90
C GLN A 20 4.88 -1.54 9.47
N ALA A 21 3.61 -1.56 9.06
CA ALA A 21 2.87 -0.35 8.72
C ALA A 21 2.75 0.60 9.93
N LYS A 22 2.43 0.05 11.12
CA LYS A 22 2.32 0.84 12.37
C LYS A 22 3.63 1.49 12.76
N GLN A 23 4.76 0.79 12.63
CA GLN A 23 6.09 1.38 12.86
C GLN A 23 6.35 2.58 11.96
N ASN A 24 5.75 2.58 10.77
CA ASN A 24 5.81 3.68 9.81
C ASN A 24 4.62 4.65 9.92
N GLY A 25 3.86 4.63 11.02
CA GLY A 25 2.79 5.60 11.28
C GLY A 25 1.49 5.36 10.50
N MET A 26 1.34 4.18 9.89
CA MET A 26 0.22 3.85 9.01
C MET A 26 -0.55 2.61 9.47
N GLY A 27 -1.81 2.51 9.04
CA GLY A 27 -2.60 1.27 9.16
C GLY A 27 -2.46 0.38 7.93
N LEU A 28 -2.81 -0.90 8.07
CA LEU A 28 -2.89 -1.85 6.95
C LEU A 28 -4.29 -2.42 6.80
N THR A 29 -4.84 -2.30 5.59
CA THR A 29 -6.14 -2.84 5.18
C THR A 29 -5.99 -3.87 4.07
N LEU A 30 -7.00 -4.74 3.94
CA LEU A 30 -7.08 -5.72 2.87
C LEU A 30 -8.27 -5.44 1.97
N ALA A 31 -8.09 -5.66 0.69
CA ALA A 31 -9.14 -5.68 -0.32
C ALA A 31 -8.82 -6.74 -1.38
N THR A 32 -9.81 -7.18 -2.14
CA THR A 32 -9.56 -8.10 -3.25
C THR A 32 -8.87 -7.38 -4.41
N PHE A 33 -8.13 -8.11 -5.24
CA PHE A 33 -7.53 -7.53 -6.45
C PHE A 33 -8.59 -6.87 -7.36
N THR A 34 -9.79 -7.45 -7.44
CA THR A 34 -10.90 -6.89 -8.21
C THR A 34 -11.40 -5.54 -7.67
N GLU A 35 -11.32 -5.32 -6.36
CA GLU A 35 -11.70 -4.05 -5.74
C GLU A 35 -10.62 -2.97 -5.88
N LEU A 36 -9.34 -3.36 -5.90
CA LEU A 36 -8.21 -2.43 -5.98
C LEU A 36 -7.78 -2.11 -7.42
N GLY A 37 -7.77 -3.10 -8.32
CA GLY A 37 -7.14 -3.02 -9.64
C GLY A 37 -5.60 -3.06 -9.62
N VAL A 38 -5.00 -2.97 -8.43
CA VAL A 38 -3.54 -2.99 -8.18
C VAL A 38 -3.22 -3.92 -6.99
N TRP A 39 -1.95 -4.23 -6.78
CA TRP A 39 -1.53 -5.14 -5.69
C TRP A 39 -1.34 -4.46 -4.34
N GLY A 40 -0.98 -3.19 -4.34
CA GLY A 40 -0.86 -2.31 -3.18
C GLY A 40 -1.35 -0.91 -3.53
N GLU A 41 -1.82 -0.16 -2.54
CA GLU A 41 -2.16 1.25 -2.69
C GLU A 41 -1.85 2.01 -1.39
N TYR A 42 -0.92 2.95 -1.48
CA TYR A 42 -0.76 4.04 -0.56
C TYR A 42 -1.78 5.15 -0.86
N SER A 43 -2.51 5.58 0.17
CA SER A 43 -3.39 6.75 0.07
C SER A 43 -2.95 7.83 1.05
N CYS A 44 -2.72 9.04 0.57
CA CYS A 44 -2.42 10.19 1.43
C CYS A 44 -3.61 10.66 2.27
N TRP A 45 -4.81 10.11 2.04
CA TRP A 45 -6.02 10.44 2.78
C TRP A 45 -6.11 9.64 4.08
N ALA A 46 -6.37 10.35 5.18
CA ALA A 46 -6.59 9.70 6.46
C ALA A 46 -7.85 8.82 6.42
N GLN A 47 -7.77 7.67 7.08
CA GLN A 47 -8.84 6.70 7.26
C GLN A 47 -9.06 6.45 8.76
N PRO A 48 -10.29 6.11 9.17
CA PRO A 48 -10.59 5.81 10.56
C PRO A 48 -9.86 4.56 11.05
N ILE A 49 -9.19 4.67 12.19
CA ILE A 49 -8.48 3.60 12.89
C ILE A 49 -9.07 3.40 14.28
N ALA A 50 -9.41 2.16 14.64
CA ALA A 50 -9.82 1.82 15.99
C ALA A 50 -8.58 1.68 16.88
N LEU A 51 -8.53 2.42 17.99
CA LEU A 51 -7.39 2.43 18.91
C LEU A 51 -7.23 1.11 19.67
N GLY A 52 -8.34 0.41 19.91
CA GLY A 52 -8.37 -0.91 20.50
C GLY A 52 -9.62 -1.66 20.04
N VAL A 53 -9.48 -2.93 19.68
CA VAL A 53 -10.60 -3.74 19.15
C VAL A 53 -11.00 -4.92 20.02
N SER A 54 -10.36 -5.08 21.19
CA SER A 54 -10.67 -6.17 22.13
C SER A 54 -11.76 -5.86 23.15
N THR A 55 -12.31 -4.65 23.11
CA THR A 55 -13.40 -4.19 23.96
C THR A 55 -14.54 -3.68 23.09
N ASP A 56 -15.76 -3.63 23.61
CA ASP A 56 -16.93 -3.12 22.86
C ASP A 56 -16.90 -1.60 22.68
N GLN A 57 -16.03 -0.90 23.42
CA GLN A 57 -15.85 0.54 23.31
C GLN A 57 -15.07 0.89 22.03
N LEU A 58 -15.74 1.59 21.12
CA LEU A 58 -15.11 2.14 19.92
C LEU A 58 -14.47 3.49 20.24
N MET A 59 -13.14 3.52 20.28
CA MET A 59 -12.35 4.76 20.23
C MET A 59 -11.62 4.82 18.90
N CYS A 60 -11.72 5.95 18.21
CA CYS A 60 -11.14 6.14 16.88
C CYS A 60 -10.11 7.27 16.85
N ASP A 61 -9.17 7.15 15.93
CA ASP A 61 -8.27 8.19 15.45
C ASP A 61 -8.27 8.14 13.91
N GLU A 62 -7.53 9.02 13.24
CA GLU A 62 -7.43 9.08 11.79
C GLU A 62 -5.98 8.93 11.35
N ARG A 63 -5.71 7.95 10.46
CA ARG A 63 -4.36 7.64 9.97
C ARG A 63 -4.34 7.32 8.50
N ILE A 64 -3.22 7.57 7.85
CA ILE A 64 -2.95 7.04 6.51
C ILE A 64 -2.95 5.52 6.58
N THR A 65 -3.47 4.87 5.54
CA THR A 65 -3.49 3.42 5.44
C THR A 65 -2.94 2.95 4.11
N ILE A 66 -2.27 1.81 4.15
CA ILE A 66 -1.96 0.99 2.99
C ILE A 66 -3.15 0.05 2.74
N LYS A 67 -3.57 -0.10 1.49
CA LYS A 67 -4.43 -1.20 1.06
C LYS A 67 -3.59 -2.25 0.37
N LEU A 68 -3.77 -3.51 0.75
CA LEU A 68 -3.04 -4.63 0.19
C LEU A 68 -4.01 -5.65 -0.40
N SER A 69 -3.71 -6.11 -1.61
CA SER A 69 -4.53 -7.12 -2.28
C SER A 69 -4.45 -8.47 -1.55
N THR A 70 -5.60 -9.10 -1.33
CA THR A 70 -5.68 -10.44 -0.73
C THR A 70 -5.08 -11.54 -1.61
N SER A 71 -4.84 -11.25 -2.90
CA SER A 71 -4.18 -12.17 -3.82
C SER A 71 -3.29 -11.45 -4.85
N VAL A 72 -2.20 -12.10 -5.24
CA VAL A 72 -1.29 -11.62 -6.29
C VAL A 72 -1.02 -12.77 -7.27
N ASN A 73 -1.23 -12.54 -8.57
CA ASN A 73 -0.70 -13.46 -9.58
C ASN A 73 0.79 -13.18 -9.73
N ALA A 74 1.63 -14.14 -9.35
CA ALA A 74 3.07 -13.94 -9.26
C ALA A 74 3.73 -13.73 -10.63
N GLY A 75 3.24 -14.39 -11.69
CA GLY A 75 3.72 -14.19 -13.05
C GLY A 75 3.40 -12.80 -13.58
N THR A 76 2.14 -12.34 -13.42
CA THR A 76 1.72 -10.99 -13.80
C THR A 76 2.48 -9.92 -13.01
N PHE A 77 2.70 -10.14 -11.72
CA PHE A 77 3.48 -9.22 -10.87
C PHE A 77 4.90 -9.06 -11.40
N ARG A 78 5.62 -10.17 -11.62
CA ARG A 78 7.00 -10.14 -12.13
C ARG A 78 7.13 -9.56 -13.54
N GLY A 79 6.07 -9.69 -14.34
CA GLY A 79 6.01 -9.12 -15.70
C GLY A 79 5.58 -7.65 -15.75
N ALA A 80 5.33 -7.01 -14.61
CA ALA A 80 4.94 -5.61 -14.58
C ALA A 80 6.07 -4.72 -15.13
N LEU A 81 5.72 -3.78 -16.01
CA LEU A 81 6.65 -2.77 -16.48
C LEU A 81 6.88 -1.75 -15.36
N ARG A 82 8.15 -1.56 -15.00
CA ARG A 82 8.58 -0.66 -13.94
C ARG A 82 9.58 0.37 -14.47
N PRO A 83 9.68 1.56 -13.86
CA PRO A 83 10.56 2.61 -14.36
C PRO A 83 12.05 2.24 -14.33
N GLU A 84 12.45 1.33 -13.44
CA GLU A 84 13.86 0.98 -13.25
C GLU A 84 14.05 -0.51 -12.94
N ILE A 85 13.55 -0.96 -11.78
CA ILE A 85 13.81 -2.30 -11.24
C ILE A 85 13.12 -3.40 -12.05
N ASP A 86 13.84 -4.50 -12.30
CA ASP A 86 13.28 -5.75 -12.79
C ASP A 86 12.68 -6.58 -11.63
N TRP A 87 11.36 -6.55 -11.49
CA TRP A 87 10.64 -7.33 -10.49
C TRP A 87 10.73 -8.85 -10.72
N SER A 88 11.18 -9.32 -11.89
CA SER A 88 11.39 -10.75 -12.16
C SER A 88 12.41 -11.38 -11.21
N ALA A 89 13.28 -10.57 -10.59
CA ALA A 89 14.28 -10.98 -9.62
C ALA A 89 13.67 -11.56 -8.32
N LEU A 90 12.44 -11.18 -7.97
CA LEU A 90 11.81 -11.51 -6.68
C LEU A 90 11.28 -12.96 -6.62
N ASP A 91 11.53 -13.63 -5.50
CA ASP A 91 10.95 -14.93 -5.15
C ASP A 91 9.50 -14.79 -4.65
N ASP A 92 8.72 -15.89 -4.69
CA ASP A 92 7.29 -15.85 -4.28
C ASP A 92 7.11 -15.32 -2.84
N SER A 93 8.04 -15.68 -1.94
CA SER A 93 8.05 -15.22 -0.55
C SER A 93 8.36 -13.73 -0.39
N GLU A 94 8.98 -13.12 -1.39
CA GLU A 94 9.41 -11.71 -1.37
C GLU A 94 8.34 -10.77 -1.92
N ILE A 95 7.37 -11.26 -2.72
CA ILE A 95 6.36 -10.42 -3.40
C ILE A 95 5.53 -9.59 -2.41
N TYR A 96 4.91 -10.22 -1.42
CA TYR A 96 4.09 -9.50 -0.45
C TYR A 96 4.89 -8.50 0.41
N PRO A 97 6.05 -8.90 1.00
CA PRO A 97 6.94 -7.97 1.67
C PRO A 97 7.37 -6.80 0.79
N PHE A 98 7.67 -7.06 -0.50
CA PHE A 98 8.07 -6.03 -1.45
C PHE A 98 6.94 -5.02 -1.67
N ILE A 99 5.71 -5.48 -1.94
CA ILE A 99 4.54 -4.60 -2.10
C ILE A 99 4.35 -3.72 -0.85
N VAL A 100 4.36 -4.31 0.35
CA VAL A 100 4.17 -3.53 1.59
C VAL A 100 5.28 -2.49 1.76
N SER A 101 6.53 -2.87 1.51
CA SER A 101 7.67 -1.96 1.61
C SER A 101 7.60 -0.86 0.55
N HIS A 102 7.13 -1.18 -0.66
CA HIS A 102 6.90 -0.21 -1.74
C HIS A 102 5.90 0.86 -1.31
N GLU A 103 4.75 0.45 -0.77
CA GLU A 103 3.75 1.41 -0.27
C GLU A 103 4.25 2.23 0.93
N ILE A 104 5.10 1.65 1.78
CA ILE A 104 5.80 2.39 2.83
C ILE A 104 6.77 3.43 2.22
N GLY A 105 7.48 3.07 1.14
CA GLY A 105 8.37 3.95 0.40
C GLY A 105 7.68 5.23 -0.10
N HIS A 106 6.43 5.13 -0.56
CA HIS A 106 5.61 6.30 -0.88
C HIS A 106 5.36 7.24 0.30
N HIS A 107 5.29 6.71 1.51
CA HIS A 107 5.06 7.51 2.72
C HIS A 107 6.34 8.16 3.25
N VAL A 108 7.44 7.40 3.31
CA VAL A 108 8.63 7.79 4.09
C VAL A 108 9.67 8.55 3.26
N ASP A 109 9.75 8.26 1.96
CA ASP A 109 10.87 8.70 1.13
C ASP A 109 10.40 9.09 -0.27
N ASN A 110 9.40 9.97 -0.36
CA ASN A 110 8.81 10.36 -1.63
C ASN A 110 8.43 11.85 -1.75
N PHE A 111 8.24 12.33 -2.98
CA PHE A 111 7.81 13.72 -3.23
C PHE A 111 6.30 13.84 -3.02
N ALA A 112 5.87 14.93 -2.37
CA ALA A 112 4.46 15.14 -2.06
C ALA A 112 3.74 15.75 -3.28
N HIS A 113 2.69 15.06 -3.74
CA HIS A 113 1.88 15.52 -4.88
C HIS A 113 1.32 16.94 -4.68
N TRP A 114 0.87 17.26 -3.47
CA TRP A 114 0.30 18.58 -3.15
C TRP A 114 1.32 19.70 -3.29
N ASP A 115 2.57 19.45 -2.97
CA ASP A 115 3.61 20.48 -3.03
C ASP A 115 3.92 20.85 -4.49
N VAL A 116 3.85 19.88 -5.41
CA VAL A 116 3.94 20.15 -6.86
C VAL A 116 2.68 20.86 -7.36
N ILE A 117 1.48 20.38 -7.02
CA ILE A 117 0.21 20.99 -7.47
C ILE A 117 0.11 22.48 -7.08
N LEU A 118 0.64 22.84 -5.91
CA LEU A 118 0.59 24.19 -5.35
C LEU A 118 1.74 25.11 -5.82
N MET A 119 2.59 24.66 -6.75
CA MET A 119 3.66 25.49 -7.30
C MET A 119 3.10 26.73 -8.03
N PRO A 120 3.62 27.94 -7.76
CA PRO A 120 3.12 29.17 -8.37
C PRO A 120 3.53 29.32 -9.85
N ASP A 121 4.72 28.82 -10.21
CA ASP A 121 5.19 28.79 -11.59
C ASP A 121 4.52 27.64 -12.34
N LEU A 122 3.59 27.95 -13.24
CA LEU A 122 2.78 26.97 -13.95
C LEU A 122 3.59 26.15 -14.97
N GLU A 123 4.57 26.75 -15.64
CA GLU A 123 5.40 26.03 -16.61
C GLU A 123 6.29 25.02 -15.87
N LEU A 124 6.91 25.46 -14.78
CA LEU A 124 7.72 24.57 -13.94
C LEU A 124 6.87 23.50 -13.29
N ARG A 125 5.67 23.85 -12.80
CA ARG A 125 4.70 22.90 -12.25
C ARG A 125 4.39 21.79 -13.24
N ASP A 126 4.07 22.14 -14.47
CA ASP A 126 3.66 21.17 -15.49
C ASP A 126 4.85 20.24 -15.85
N ARG A 127 6.07 20.79 -15.88
CA ARG A 127 7.30 20.00 -16.05
C ARG A 127 7.58 19.06 -14.88
N CYS A 128 7.42 19.50 -13.64
CA CYS A 128 7.57 18.64 -12.46
C CYS A 128 6.46 17.58 -12.39
N SER A 129 5.22 17.96 -12.70
CA SER A 129 4.06 17.06 -12.67
C SER A 129 4.19 15.92 -13.66
N SER A 130 4.75 16.18 -14.86
CA SER A 130 4.89 15.15 -15.90
C SER A 130 5.87 14.04 -15.53
N VAL A 131 6.82 14.29 -14.63
CA VAL A 131 7.85 13.33 -14.21
C VAL A 131 7.60 12.75 -12.81
N LEU A 132 6.76 13.40 -12.01
CA LEU A 132 6.54 13.08 -10.60
C LEU A 132 6.19 11.61 -10.36
N TYR A 133 5.21 11.09 -11.10
CA TYR A 133 4.74 9.71 -10.92
C TYR A 133 5.88 8.70 -11.14
N GLY A 134 6.59 8.79 -12.26
CA GLY A 134 7.67 7.86 -12.58
C GLY A 134 8.82 7.89 -11.57
N VAL A 135 9.19 9.09 -11.10
CA VAL A 135 10.20 9.24 -10.05
C VAL A 135 9.70 8.65 -8.73
N ASN A 136 8.45 8.91 -8.36
CA ASN A 136 7.89 8.40 -7.11
C ASN A 136 7.80 6.87 -7.08
N GLU A 137 7.40 6.24 -8.18
CA GLU A 137 7.40 4.77 -8.36
C GLU A 137 8.82 4.20 -8.27
N MET A 138 9.80 4.83 -8.93
CA MET A 138 11.21 4.42 -8.84
C MET A 138 11.73 4.48 -7.39
N LEU A 139 11.45 5.57 -6.67
CA LEU A 139 11.91 5.74 -5.30
C LEU A 139 11.28 4.72 -4.35
N ALA A 140 9.99 4.42 -4.53
CA ALA A 140 9.29 3.38 -3.77
C ALA A 140 9.86 1.98 -4.05
N ASP A 141 10.16 1.68 -5.32
CA ASP A 141 10.82 0.43 -5.73
C ASP A 141 12.22 0.27 -5.10
N ARG A 142 13.04 1.32 -5.13
CA ARG A 142 14.37 1.32 -4.51
C ARG A 142 14.29 1.12 -2.99
N TYR A 143 13.34 1.80 -2.33
CA TYR A 143 13.11 1.61 -0.91
C TYR A 143 12.71 0.18 -0.60
N ALA A 144 11.77 -0.38 -1.36
CA ALA A 144 11.33 -1.76 -1.20
C ALA A 144 12.48 -2.75 -1.38
N TRP A 145 13.29 -2.58 -2.43
CA TRP A 145 14.45 -3.44 -2.68
C TRP A 145 15.42 -3.46 -1.50
N GLU A 146 15.77 -2.30 -0.94
CA GLU A 146 16.66 -2.21 0.22
C GLU A 146 16.10 -2.91 1.47
N GLN A 147 14.77 -2.98 1.61
CA GLN A 147 14.15 -3.74 2.72
C GLN A 147 14.17 -5.25 2.49
N ILE A 148 14.07 -5.70 1.23
CA ILE A 148 14.00 -7.13 0.90
C ILE A 148 15.39 -7.74 0.77
N ARG A 149 16.33 -7.04 0.12
CA ARG A 149 17.69 -7.50 -0.19
C ARG A 149 18.71 -6.41 0.14
N PRO A 150 18.92 -6.12 1.45
CA PRO A 150 19.79 -5.04 1.88
C PRO A 150 21.23 -5.24 1.37
N GLY A 151 21.77 -4.20 0.72
CA GLY A 151 23.12 -4.21 0.16
C GLY A 151 23.29 -4.98 -1.15
N GLU A 152 22.25 -5.64 -1.67
CA GLU A 152 22.30 -6.22 -3.02
C GLU A 152 22.12 -5.13 -4.08
N PRO A 153 22.85 -5.22 -5.22
CA PRO A 153 22.67 -4.28 -6.31
C PRO A 153 21.24 -4.34 -6.87
N LEU A 154 20.71 -3.17 -7.24
CA LEU A 154 19.40 -3.07 -7.86
C LEU A 154 19.39 -3.83 -9.21
N PRO A 155 18.52 -4.83 -9.41
CA PRO A 155 18.41 -5.51 -10.68
C PRO A 155 17.69 -4.56 -11.65
N LEU A 156 18.42 -4.02 -12.61
CA LEU A 156 17.85 -3.12 -13.62
C LEU A 156 17.21 -3.92 -14.75
N SER A 157 15.99 -3.55 -15.13
CA SER A 157 15.39 -3.99 -16.40
C SER A 157 16.13 -3.37 -17.60
N GLU A 158 15.96 -3.94 -18.80
CA GLU A 158 16.54 -3.35 -20.02
C GLU A 158 16.04 -1.91 -20.26
N GLU A 159 14.76 -1.66 -19.97
CA GLU A 159 14.20 -0.31 -20.01
C GLU A 159 14.83 0.60 -18.94
N GLY A 160 14.97 0.09 -17.71
CA GLY A 160 15.62 0.82 -16.61
C GLY A 160 17.06 1.22 -16.93
N LYS A 161 17.83 0.34 -17.58
CA LYS A 161 19.18 0.65 -18.07
C LYS A 161 19.15 1.77 -19.11
N ARG A 162 18.23 1.70 -20.08
CA ARG A 162 18.07 2.72 -21.12
C ARG A 162 17.65 4.07 -20.56
N MET A 163 16.81 4.08 -19.52
CA MET A 163 16.21 5.30 -18.97
C MET A 163 16.96 5.89 -17.78
N GLN A 164 18.06 5.28 -17.36
CA GLN A 164 18.77 5.65 -16.15
C GLN A 164 19.17 7.14 -16.12
N GLU A 165 19.75 7.67 -17.20
CA GLU A 165 20.14 9.08 -17.29
C GLU A 165 18.94 10.03 -17.25
N ALA A 166 17.87 9.71 -17.99
CA ALA A 166 16.67 10.53 -18.00
C ALA A 166 15.99 10.54 -16.62
N MET A 167 15.95 9.40 -15.94
CA MET A 167 15.35 9.29 -14.62
C MET A 167 16.18 10.01 -13.56
N ALA A 168 17.52 9.96 -13.66
CA ALA A 168 18.40 10.77 -12.84
C ALA A 168 18.16 12.27 -13.05
N GLY A 169 18.02 12.73 -14.30
CA GLY A 169 17.68 14.12 -14.62
C GLY A 169 16.30 14.54 -14.09
N ASN A 170 15.30 13.66 -14.17
CA ASN A 170 13.96 13.90 -13.62
C ASN A 170 13.98 14.01 -12.09
N LEU A 171 14.73 13.14 -11.42
CA LEU A 171 14.94 13.20 -9.98
C LEU A 171 15.65 14.50 -9.57
N GLU A 172 16.64 14.95 -10.34
CA GLU A 172 17.34 16.21 -10.11
C GLU A 172 16.40 17.42 -10.31
N LEU A 173 15.58 17.42 -11.37
CA LEU A 173 14.57 18.44 -11.62
C LEU A 173 13.65 18.61 -10.41
N LEU A 174 13.08 17.49 -9.92
CA LEU A 174 12.22 17.52 -8.74
C LEU A 174 13.01 17.98 -7.50
N SER A 175 14.19 17.41 -7.24
CA SER A 175 14.98 17.73 -6.04
C SER A 175 15.39 19.20 -5.97
N LYS A 176 15.70 19.82 -7.12
CA LYS A 176 16.11 21.22 -7.22
C LYS A 176 14.97 22.19 -6.89
N HIS A 177 13.76 21.89 -7.36
CA HIS A 177 12.63 22.80 -7.28
C HIS A 177 11.65 22.43 -6.16
N HIS A 178 11.75 21.21 -5.63
CA HIS A 178 10.88 20.68 -4.60
C HIS A 178 11.64 19.62 -3.77
N PRO A 179 12.45 20.02 -2.76
CA PRO A 179 13.24 19.07 -2.00
C PRO A 179 12.34 18.08 -1.24
N ARG A 180 12.68 16.81 -1.37
CA ARG A 180 11.94 15.70 -0.75
C ARG A 180 12.05 15.78 0.77
N THR A 181 10.90 15.84 1.46
CA THR A 181 10.89 15.87 2.93
C THR A 181 10.90 14.44 3.47
N ARG A 182 12.05 13.98 3.97
CA ARG A 182 12.12 12.73 4.73
C ARG A 182 11.49 12.93 6.10
N ARG A 183 10.33 12.31 6.33
CA ARG A 183 9.61 12.41 7.60
C ARG A 183 9.99 11.23 8.47
N ALA A 184 10.42 11.49 9.70
CA ALA A 184 10.49 10.44 10.71
C ALA A 184 9.05 9.96 10.97
N PRO A 185 8.76 8.66 10.78
CA PRO A 185 7.41 8.17 11.01
C PRO A 185 7.00 8.35 12.46
N ARG A 186 5.79 8.84 12.70
CA ARG A 186 5.18 8.82 14.03
C ARG A 186 4.50 7.48 14.21
N ALA A 187 5.25 6.52 14.76
CA ALA A 187 4.77 5.16 14.94
C ALA A 187 3.43 5.12 15.68
N LEU A 188 2.53 4.26 15.21
CA LEU A 188 1.28 3.96 15.89
C LEU A 188 1.55 2.99 17.04
N PRO A 189 0.68 2.96 18.07
CA PRO A 189 0.70 1.91 19.07
C PRO A 189 0.77 0.52 18.44
N GLY A 190 1.85 -0.21 18.74
CA GLY A 190 2.03 -1.59 18.28
C GLY A 190 1.08 -2.56 18.98
N GLY A 191 0.99 -3.76 18.41
CA GLY A 191 0.22 -4.86 18.96
C GLY A 191 -1.01 -5.20 18.12
N GLN A 192 -1.29 -6.50 18.02
CA GLN A 192 -2.26 -7.10 17.11
C GLN A 192 -3.67 -6.47 17.14
N TYR A 193 -4.12 -5.99 18.31
CA TYR A 193 -5.47 -5.44 18.52
C TYR A 193 -5.50 -3.93 18.72
N ALA A 194 -4.35 -3.26 18.58
CA ALA A 194 -4.22 -1.81 18.64
C ALA A 194 -4.12 -1.23 17.23
N SER A 195 -4.62 0.00 17.04
CA SER A 195 -4.49 0.75 15.79
C SER A 195 -4.91 -0.09 14.57
N VAL A 196 -6.14 -0.60 14.60
CA VAL A 196 -6.71 -1.45 13.55
C VAL A 196 -7.62 -0.60 12.66
N PRO A 197 -7.36 -0.50 11.34
CA PRO A 197 -8.25 0.22 10.44
C PRO A 197 -9.67 -0.33 10.51
N THR A 198 -10.68 0.54 10.59
CA THR A 198 -12.08 0.09 10.74
C THR A 198 -12.57 -0.68 9.51
N ALA A 199 -11.94 -0.50 8.35
CA ALA A 199 -12.17 -1.32 7.17
C ALA A 199 -11.97 -2.83 7.44
N MET A 200 -11.03 -3.18 8.33
CA MET A 200 -10.78 -4.57 8.73
C MET A 200 -11.85 -5.14 9.67
N LEU A 201 -12.75 -4.29 10.18
CA LEU A 201 -13.84 -4.66 11.07
C LEU A 201 -15.19 -4.70 10.35
N ARG A 202 -15.23 -4.44 9.03
CA ARG A 202 -16.46 -4.43 8.24
C ARG A 202 -17.12 -5.79 8.12
N THR A 203 -16.34 -6.87 8.18
CA THR A 203 -16.87 -8.24 8.11
C THR A 203 -16.11 -9.17 9.05
N SER A 204 -16.73 -10.29 9.40
CA SER A 204 -16.11 -11.37 10.17
C SER A 204 -14.86 -11.92 9.50
N GLU A 205 -14.84 -11.97 8.17
CA GLU A 205 -13.73 -12.53 7.39
C GLU A 205 -12.49 -11.62 7.48
N LEU A 206 -12.68 -10.30 7.37
CA LEU A 206 -11.60 -9.33 7.54
C LEU A 206 -11.14 -9.26 9.01
N ALA A 207 -12.06 -9.27 9.96
CA ALA A 207 -11.72 -9.23 11.38
C ALA A 207 -10.89 -10.47 11.80
N ALA A 208 -11.08 -11.62 11.13
CA ALA A 208 -10.29 -12.82 11.40
C ALA A 208 -8.79 -12.67 11.05
N PHE A 209 -8.43 -11.76 10.13
CA PHE A 209 -7.02 -11.41 9.89
C PHE A 209 -6.41 -10.70 11.10
N VAL A 210 -7.17 -9.81 11.74
CA VAL A 210 -6.78 -9.16 12.99
C VAL A 210 -6.65 -10.20 14.09
N GLY A 211 -7.71 -10.95 14.40
CA GLY A 211 -7.62 -12.11 15.30
C GLY A 211 -8.88 -12.40 16.11
N PRO A 212 -8.89 -13.49 16.90
CA PRO A 212 -10.10 -13.98 17.56
C PRO A 212 -10.59 -13.11 18.73
N LYS A 213 -9.74 -12.23 19.29
CA LYS A 213 -10.11 -11.31 20.37
C LYS A 213 -10.67 -9.99 19.86
N VAL A 214 -11.10 -9.90 18.60
CA VAL A 214 -11.87 -8.75 18.12
C VAL A 214 -13.28 -8.84 18.70
N SER A 215 -13.76 -7.75 19.29
CA SER A 215 -15.13 -7.68 19.81
C SER A 215 -16.15 -7.87 18.66
N PRO A 216 -17.05 -8.86 18.76
CA PRO A 216 -18.16 -9.01 17.81
C PRO A 216 -19.07 -7.78 17.75
N ALA A 217 -19.28 -7.10 18.88
CA ALA A 217 -20.10 -5.90 18.95
C ALA A 217 -19.50 -4.76 18.09
N LEU A 218 -18.17 -4.66 17.99
CA LEU A 218 -17.53 -3.71 17.08
C LEU A 218 -17.73 -4.08 15.61
N ILE A 219 -17.68 -5.37 15.27
CA ILE A 219 -17.94 -5.85 13.90
C ILE A 219 -19.38 -5.50 13.51
N ASP A 220 -20.36 -5.76 14.37
CA ASP A 220 -21.77 -5.46 14.11
C ASP A 220 -22.01 -3.95 13.98
N ARG A 221 -21.38 -3.15 14.86
CA ARG A 221 -21.47 -1.69 14.85
C ARG A 221 -20.88 -1.07 13.57
N ILE A 222 -19.73 -1.57 13.11
CA ILE A 222 -19.00 -1.00 11.96
C ILE A 222 -19.49 -1.58 10.62
N GLY A 223 -19.73 -2.89 10.57
CA GLY A 223 -20.24 -3.58 9.38
C GLY A 223 -21.69 -3.18 9.05
N GLY A 224 -22.44 -2.71 10.05
CA GLY A 224 -23.84 -2.33 9.92
C GLY A 224 -24.76 -3.53 9.66
N PRO A 225 -26.08 -3.32 9.54
CA PRO A 225 -26.99 -4.38 9.16
C PRO A 225 -26.58 -4.92 7.79
N ARG A 226 -26.32 -6.23 7.68
CA ARG A 226 -26.15 -6.93 6.41
C ARG A 226 -27.33 -6.55 5.52
N ARG A 227 -27.15 -5.61 4.59
CA ARG A 227 -28.13 -5.38 3.52
C ARG A 227 -28.10 -6.65 2.70
N ALA A 228 -29.00 -7.58 3.02
CA ALA A 228 -29.37 -8.65 2.13
C ALA A 228 -29.72 -7.97 0.80
N ARG A 229 -28.82 -8.02 -0.17
CA ARG A 229 -29.20 -7.82 -1.57
C ARG A 229 -30.14 -8.97 -1.88
N ARG A 230 -31.42 -8.78 -1.60
CA ARG A 230 -32.51 -9.48 -2.26
C ARG A 230 -32.30 -9.18 -3.73
N GLN A 231 -31.63 -10.08 -4.45
CA GLN A 231 -31.80 -10.17 -5.89
C GLN A 231 -33.27 -10.48 -6.08
N ASP A 232 -34.05 -9.46 -6.43
CA ASP A 232 -35.39 -9.67 -6.95
C ASP A 232 -35.23 -10.46 -8.26
N SER A 233 -35.36 -11.78 -8.16
CA SER A 233 -35.41 -12.71 -9.28
C SER A 233 -36.74 -12.63 -10.05
N ARG A 234 -37.36 -11.44 -10.08
CA ARG A 234 -38.64 -11.17 -10.75
C ARG A 234 -38.53 -9.98 -11.69
N MET A 235 -37.59 -9.99 -12.63
CA MET A 235 -37.74 -9.25 -13.88
C MET A 235 -36.89 -9.87 -14.97
N ARG A 236 -37.49 -10.79 -15.73
CA ARG A 236 -37.48 -10.91 -17.21
C ARG A 236 -37.97 -12.30 -17.59
N ALA A 237 -39.27 -12.48 -17.46
CA ALA A 237 -40.02 -13.29 -18.41
C ALA A 237 -40.83 -12.28 -19.24
N ARG A 238 -40.37 -12.03 -20.46
CA ARG A 238 -41.11 -11.57 -21.63
C ARG A 238 -40.18 -11.60 -22.82
#